data_AF-A0AAU5G3T0-F1
#
_entry.id   AF-A0AAU5G3T0-F1
#
_cell.length_a   1.000
_cell.length_b   1.000
_cell.length_c   1.000
_cell.angle_alpha   90.00
_cell.angle_beta   90.00
_cell.angle_gamma   90.00
#
_symmetry.space_group_name_H-M   'P 1'
#
loop_
_entity.id
_entity.type
_entity.pdbx_description
1 polymer ?
#
loop_
_entity_poly.entity_id
_entity_poly.type
_entity_poly.pdbx_seq_one_letter_code
_entity_poly.pdbx_strand_id
1 'polypeptide(L)'
;MNQQNERTRIREAMDRLLNGQPTVSSGSLTIVALAVEADVHRMALMKRHADLKNEFYERVRTETKQMPESEKRLRETVSKLKKTLANKEAELQELRQQVTLLTLASAVLTREKESESEPSPVADNVVPFRPPNR
;
A
#
# COMPACT_ATOMS: atom_id res chain seq x y z
N MET A 1 -30.84 -24.89 -28.69
CA MET A 1 -29.82 -23.86 -29.02
C MET A 1 -28.56 -24.58 -29.49
N ASN A 2 -28.15 -24.34 -30.73
CA ASN A 2 -27.03 -25.06 -31.34
C ASN A 2 -25.71 -24.76 -30.64
N GLN A 3 -24.99 -25.82 -30.26
CA GLN A 3 -23.65 -25.74 -29.66
C GLN A 3 -22.68 -24.94 -30.54
N GLN A 4 -22.89 -24.96 -31.86
CA GLN A 4 -22.11 -24.19 -32.82
C GLN A 4 -22.28 -22.68 -32.62
N ASN A 5 -23.49 -22.21 -32.34
CA ASN A 5 -23.76 -20.79 -32.13
C ASN A 5 -23.17 -20.30 -30.80
N GLU A 6 -23.21 -21.15 -29.78
CA GLU A 6 -22.58 -20.88 -28.47
C GLU A 6 -21.05 -20.73 -28.63
N ARG A 7 -20.42 -21.63 -29.41
CA ARG A 7 -18.98 -21.56 -29.71
C ARG A 7 -18.60 -20.30 -30.49
N THR A 8 -19.41 -19.88 -31.46
CA THR A 8 -19.17 -18.65 -32.23
C THR A 8 -19.22 -17.42 -31.32
N ARG A 9 -20.24 -17.32 -30.45
CA ARG A 9 -20.36 -16.23 -29.47
C ARG A 9 -19.17 -16.17 -28.51
N ILE A 10 -18.69 -17.32 -28.04
CA ILE A 10 -17.51 -17.39 -27.17
C ILE A 10 -16.26 -16.91 -27.92
N ARG A 11 -16.06 -17.27 -29.20
CA ARG A 11 -14.92 -16.78 -30.00
C ARG A 11 -14.97 -15.28 -30.25
N GLU A 12 -16.12 -14.75 -30.63
CA GLU A 12 -16.28 -13.31 -30.82
C GLU A 12 -16.03 -12.54 -29.51
N ALA A 13 -16.50 -13.07 -28.38
CA ALA A 13 -16.21 -12.50 -27.06
C ALA A 13 -14.72 -12.59 -26.69
N MET A 14 -14.04 -13.70 -27.02
CA MET A 14 -12.58 -13.81 -26.84
C MET A 14 -11.86 -12.74 -27.64
N ASP A 15 -12.20 -12.58 -28.92
CA ASP A 15 -11.57 -11.59 -29.79
C ASP A 15 -11.84 -10.15 -29.30
N ARG A 16 -13.05 -9.85 -28.80
CA ARG A 16 -13.35 -8.55 -28.16
C ARG A 16 -12.53 -8.29 -26.90
N LEU A 17 -12.37 -9.29 -26.04
CA LEU A 17 -11.57 -9.17 -24.82
C LEU A 17 -10.08 -9.00 -25.12
N LEU A 18 -9.56 -9.73 -26.11
CA LEU A 18 -8.16 -9.64 -26.54
C LEU A 18 -7.86 -8.29 -27.21
N ASN A 19 -8.78 -7.79 -28.05
CA ASN A 19 -8.66 -6.47 -28.67
C ASN A 19 -8.93 -5.29 -27.70
N GLY A 20 -9.23 -5.56 -26.43
CA GLY A 20 -9.49 -4.52 -25.43
C GLY A 20 -10.78 -3.72 -25.65
N GLN A 21 -11.76 -4.31 -26.35
CA GLN A 21 -13.09 -3.72 -26.59
C GLN A 21 -14.18 -4.55 -25.89
N PRO A 22 -14.15 -4.71 -24.55
CA PRO A 22 -15.20 -5.40 -23.82
C PRO A 22 -16.51 -4.60 -23.92
N THR A 23 -17.61 -5.28 -24.20
CA THR A 23 -18.93 -4.64 -24.31
C THR A 23 -19.74 -4.76 -23.02
N VAL A 24 -19.60 -5.87 -22.31
CA VAL A 24 -20.40 -6.21 -21.12
C VAL A 24 -19.52 -6.48 -19.90
N SER A 25 -18.29 -6.91 -20.14
CA SER A 25 -17.35 -7.34 -19.10
C SER A 25 -16.44 -6.22 -18.60
N SER A 26 -15.79 -6.44 -17.46
CA SER A 26 -14.82 -5.53 -16.85
C SER A 26 -13.48 -5.42 -17.63
N GLY A 27 -13.38 -6.00 -18.83
CA GLY A 27 -12.15 -6.04 -19.64
C GLY A 27 -11.04 -6.90 -19.06
N SER A 28 -11.31 -7.69 -18.03
CA SER A 28 -10.32 -8.57 -17.40
C SER A 28 -10.14 -9.84 -18.23
N LEU A 29 -8.90 -10.28 -18.48
CA LEU A 29 -8.61 -11.51 -19.24
C LEU A 29 -8.80 -12.78 -18.39
N THR A 30 -10.01 -12.99 -17.86
CA THR A 30 -10.36 -14.14 -17.01
C THR A 30 -11.54 -14.93 -17.58
N ILE A 31 -11.69 -16.20 -17.19
CA ILE A 31 -12.84 -17.03 -17.63
C ILE A 31 -14.18 -16.42 -17.22
N VAL A 32 -14.23 -15.79 -16.05
CA VAL A 32 -15.48 -15.16 -15.55
C VAL A 32 -15.87 -14.00 -16.46
N ALA A 33 -14.89 -13.16 -16.81
CA ALA A 33 -15.08 -12.07 -17.74
C ALA A 33 -15.48 -12.54 -19.15
N LEU A 34 -14.90 -13.65 -19.64
CA LEU A 34 -15.28 -14.27 -20.91
C LEU A 34 -16.71 -14.82 -20.88
N ALA A 35 -17.09 -15.45 -19.78
CA ALA A 35 -18.44 -15.98 -19.59
C ALA A 35 -19.50 -14.86 -19.64
N VAL A 36 -19.22 -13.74 -18.96
CA VAL A 36 -20.06 -12.55 -18.98
C VAL A 36 -20.11 -11.93 -20.38
N GLU A 37 -18.96 -11.80 -21.07
CA GLU A 37 -18.87 -11.18 -22.39
C GLU A 37 -19.54 -12.01 -23.51
N ALA A 38 -19.56 -13.34 -23.37
CA ALA A 38 -20.19 -14.25 -24.30
C ALA A 38 -21.65 -14.59 -23.94
N ASP A 39 -22.17 -14.03 -22.83
CA ASP A 39 -23.50 -14.34 -22.28
C ASP A 39 -23.72 -15.85 -22.07
N VAL A 40 -22.72 -16.53 -21.50
CA VAL A 40 -22.75 -17.97 -21.23
C VAL A 40 -22.40 -18.28 -19.79
N HIS A 41 -23.01 -19.34 -19.26
CA HIS A 41 -22.76 -19.75 -17.89
C HIS A 41 -21.34 -20.31 -17.73
N ARG A 42 -20.62 -19.92 -16.66
CA ARG A 42 -19.24 -20.38 -16.36
C ARG A 42 -19.08 -21.91 -16.44
N MET A 43 -20.08 -22.66 -16.00
CA MET A 43 -20.05 -24.14 -16.03
C MET A 43 -20.09 -24.71 -17.45
N ALA A 44 -20.71 -24.02 -18.42
CA ALA A 44 -20.70 -24.43 -19.82
C ALA A 44 -19.28 -24.34 -20.40
N LEU A 45 -18.57 -23.24 -20.12
CA LEU A 45 -17.15 -23.07 -20.47
C LEU A 45 -16.24 -24.11 -19.83
N MET A 46 -16.51 -24.52 -18.58
CA MET A 46 -15.67 -25.50 -17.90
C MET A 46 -15.94 -26.95 -18.31
N LYS A 47 -17.20 -27.34 -18.53
CA LYS A 47 -17.59 -28.74 -18.78
C LYS A 47 -17.77 -29.08 -20.25
N ARG A 48 -18.31 -28.16 -21.06
CA ARG A 48 -18.69 -28.40 -22.46
C ARG A 48 -17.70 -27.79 -23.46
N HIS A 49 -17.06 -26.69 -23.07
CA HIS A 49 -16.14 -25.93 -23.93
C HIS A 49 -14.75 -25.78 -23.30
N ALA A 50 -14.23 -26.88 -22.73
CA ALA A 50 -12.90 -26.90 -22.12
C ALA A 50 -11.78 -26.64 -23.14
N ASP A 51 -12.01 -26.97 -24.41
CA ASP A 51 -11.17 -26.64 -25.55
C ASP A 51 -11.07 -25.12 -25.76
N LEU A 52 -12.19 -24.40 -25.76
CA LEU A 52 -12.21 -22.95 -25.89
C LEU A 52 -11.59 -22.24 -24.68
N LYS A 53 -11.72 -22.81 -23.48
CA LYS A 53 -11.00 -22.33 -22.29
C LYS A 53 -9.50 -22.42 -22.48
N ASN A 54 -9.01 -23.55 -22.99
CA ASN A 54 -7.58 -23.75 -23.22
C ASN A 54 -7.07 -22.84 -24.36
N GLU A 55 -7.84 -22.69 -25.44
CA GLU A 55 -7.55 -21.75 -26.52
C GLU A 55 -7.49 -20.31 -26.01
N PHE A 56 -8.43 -19.89 -25.16
CA PHE A 56 -8.41 -18.58 -24.52
C PHE A 56 -7.15 -18.38 -23.69
N TYR A 57 -6.76 -19.36 -22.86
CA TYR A 57 -5.54 -19.24 -22.07
C TYR A 57 -4.28 -19.23 -22.92
N GLU A 58 -4.23 -19.99 -24.01
CA GLU A 58 -3.09 -19.97 -24.92
C GLU A 58 -3.01 -18.65 -25.67
N ARG A 59 -4.14 -18.10 -26.16
CA ARG A 59 -4.19 -16.79 -26.81
C ARG A 59 -3.86 -15.66 -25.84
N VAL A 60 -4.43 -15.68 -24.65
CA VAL A 60 -4.05 -14.76 -23.56
C VAL A 60 -2.57 -14.92 -23.27
N ARG A 61 -2.00 -16.13 -23.21
CA ARG A 61 -0.55 -16.32 -23.00
C ARG A 61 0.29 -15.86 -24.18
N THR A 62 -0.15 -16.00 -25.43
CA THR A 62 0.61 -15.54 -26.60
C THR A 62 0.56 -14.01 -26.71
N GLU A 63 -0.59 -13.41 -26.47
CA GLU A 63 -0.75 -11.96 -26.43
C GLU A 63 -0.18 -11.34 -25.15
N THR A 64 -0.21 -12.04 -24.02
CA THR A 64 0.39 -11.60 -22.73
C THR A 64 1.85 -12.00 -22.62
N LYS A 65 2.38 -12.90 -23.47
CA LYS A 65 3.84 -13.08 -23.65
C LYS A 65 4.44 -11.81 -24.24
N GLN A 66 3.67 -11.03 -24.98
CA GLN A 66 3.87 -9.58 -25.04
C GLN A 66 3.36 -9.03 -23.69
N MET A 67 4.18 -9.11 -22.63
CA MET A 67 3.75 -8.66 -21.29
C MET A 67 3.08 -7.29 -21.41
N PRO A 68 1.82 -7.13 -20.99
CA PRO A 68 1.18 -5.83 -21.05
C PRO A 68 2.04 -4.91 -20.19
N GLU A 69 2.60 -3.90 -20.84
CA GLU A 69 3.56 -2.98 -20.24
C GLU A 69 2.99 -2.38 -18.95
N SER A 70 1.66 -2.26 -18.88
CA SER A 70 0.89 -1.87 -17.71
C SER A 70 1.07 -2.79 -16.51
N GLU A 71 1.13 -4.12 -16.65
CA GLU A 71 1.34 -5.04 -15.52
C GLU A 71 2.81 -5.08 -15.08
N LYS A 72 3.78 -4.97 -16.02
CA LYS A 72 5.19 -4.72 -15.67
C LYS A 72 5.34 -3.44 -14.87
N ARG A 73 4.83 -2.34 -15.42
CA ARG A 73 4.86 -1.01 -14.81
C ARG A 73 4.14 -1.03 -13.48
N LEU A 74 3.03 -1.75 -13.33
CA LEU A 74 2.32 -1.86 -12.06
C LEU A 74 3.14 -2.63 -11.02
N ARG A 75 3.77 -3.76 -11.39
CA ARG A 75 4.66 -4.51 -10.48
C ARG A 75 5.89 -3.68 -10.09
N GLU A 76 6.48 -2.96 -11.03
CA GLU A 76 7.58 -2.03 -10.75
C GLU A 76 7.13 -0.92 -9.81
N THR A 77 5.96 -0.32 -10.04
CA THR A 77 5.41 0.76 -9.20
C THR A 77 5.09 0.23 -7.81
N VAL A 78 4.49 -0.95 -7.69
CA VAL A 78 4.23 -1.61 -6.39
C VAL A 78 5.54 -1.90 -5.67
N SER A 79 6.59 -2.37 -6.36
CA SER A 79 7.89 -2.61 -5.74
C SER A 79 8.57 -1.32 -5.28
N LYS A 80 8.50 -0.25 -6.09
CA LYS A 80 9.01 1.09 -5.75
C LYS A 80 8.27 1.67 -4.55
N LEU A 81 6.94 1.60 -4.56
CA LEU A 81 6.08 2.06 -3.46
C LEU A 81 6.37 1.31 -2.17
N LYS A 82 6.53 -0.02 -2.21
CA LYS A 82 6.92 -0.82 -1.04
C LYS A 82 8.28 -0.41 -0.49
N LYS A 83 9.27 -0.17 -1.36
CA LYS A 83 10.59 0.33 -0.94
C LYS A 83 10.51 1.72 -0.32
N THR A 84 9.74 2.64 -0.90
CA THR A 84 9.56 3.97 -0.32
C THR A 84 8.84 3.92 1.02
N LEU A 85 7.88 3.02 1.19
CA LEU A 85 7.16 2.84 2.45
C LEU A 85 8.11 2.34 3.55
N ALA A 86 8.92 1.33 3.25
CA ALA A 86 9.95 0.83 4.18
C ALA A 86 10.97 1.92 4.55
N ASN A 87 11.44 2.71 3.59
CA ASN A 87 12.36 3.82 3.85
C ASN A 87 11.71 4.90 4.74
N LYS A 88 10.45 5.24 4.48
CA LYS A 88 9.71 6.24 5.26
C LYS A 88 9.40 5.76 6.67
N GLU A 89 9.12 4.48 6.86
CA GLU A 89 8.97 3.88 8.19
C GLU A 89 10.29 3.93 8.98
N ALA A 90 11.42 3.67 8.33
CA ALA A 90 12.74 3.79 8.96
C ALA A 90 13.05 5.25 9.36
N GLU A 91 12.80 6.22 8.47
CA GLU A 91 12.94 7.65 8.78
C GLU A 91 12.05 8.07 9.97
N LEU A 92 10.78 7.61 10.01
CA LEU A 92 9.88 7.92 11.12
C LEU A 92 10.36 7.32 12.45
N GLN A 93 10.93 6.11 12.44
CA GLN A 93 11.51 5.52 13.64
C GLN A 93 12.71 6.32 14.14
N GLU A 94 13.60 6.72 13.22
CA GLU A 94 14.78 7.51 13.57
C GLU A 94 14.39 8.88 14.14
N LEU A 95 13.46 9.59 13.50
CA LEU A 95 12.97 10.88 14.00
C LEU A 95 12.31 10.74 15.37
N ARG A 96 11.51 9.68 15.59
CA ARG A 96 10.90 9.41 16.91
C ARG A 96 11.96 9.16 17.98
N GLN A 97 13.04 8.47 17.63
CA GLN A 97 14.13 8.21 18.56
C GLN A 97 14.88 9.51 18.90
N GLN A 98 15.16 10.36 17.91
CA GLN A 98 15.79 11.66 18.13
C GLN A 98 14.93 12.59 19.00
N VAL A 99 13.62 12.67 18.73
CA VAL A 99 12.69 13.46 19.57
C VAL A 99 12.68 12.92 20.99
N THR A 100 12.65 11.60 21.18
CA THR A 100 12.68 10.99 22.52
C THR A 100 13.97 11.37 23.26
N LEU A 101 15.12 11.28 22.60
CA LEU A 101 16.41 11.65 23.19
C LEU A 101 16.48 13.14 23.55
N LEU A 102 16.01 14.02 22.66
CA LEU A 102 15.98 15.46 22.91
C LEU A 102 15.02 15.80 24.05
N THR A 103 13.87 15.15 24.12
CA THR A 103 12.90 15.34 25.22
C THR A 103 13.51 14.90 26.55
N LEU A 104 14.22 13.77 26.58
CA LEU A 104 14.94 13.32 27.76
C LEU A 104 16.04 14.30 28.18
N ALA A 105 16.86 14.78 27.23
CA ALA A 105 17.91 15.77 27.51
C ALA A 105 17.33 17.08 28.05
N SER A 106 16.24 17.57 27.45
CA SER A 106 15.51 18.75 27.92
C SER A 106 14.97 18.56 29.34
N ALA A 107 14.41 17.40 29.66
CA ALA A 107 13.90 17.10 31.01
C ALA A 107 15.04 17.09 32.05
N VAL A 108 16.20 16.52 31.71
CA VAL A 108 17.38 16.52 32.59
C VAL A 108 17.87 17.95 32.84
N LEU A 109 18.05 18.75 31.78
CA LEU A 109 18.51 20.13 31.91
C LEU A 109 17.51 21.00 32.70
N THR A 110 16.22 20.76 32.52
CA THR A 110 15.17 21.48 33.29
C THR A 110 15.26 21.11 34.77
N ARG A 111 15.45 19.82 35.08
CA ARG A 111 15.64 19.35 36.45
C ARG A 111 16.90 19.92 37.08
N GLU A 112 18.02 19.93 36.37
CA GLU A 112 19.29 20.51 36.84
C GLU A 112 19.10 21.98 37.18
N LYS A 113 18.45 22.74 36.29
CA LYS A 113 18.13 24.15 36.50
C LYS A 113 17.19 24.38 37.69
N GLU A 114 16.18 23.52 37.87
CA GLU A 114 15.30 23.58 39.04
C GLU A 114 16.07 23.33 40.34
N SER A 115 16.97 22.34 40.38
CA SER A 115 17.83 22.07 41.54
C SER A 115 18.87 23.16 41.82
N GLU A 116 19.32 23.89 40.80
CA GLU A 116 20.23 25.03 40.95
C GLU A 116 19.48 26.32 41.34
N SER A 117 18.18 26.38 41.03
CA SER A 117 17.27 27.46 41.39
C SER A 117 16.55 27.26 42.72
N GLU A 118 16.69 26.10 43.37
CA GLU A 118 16.37 26.01 44.79
C GLU A 118 17.27 27.01 45.52
N PRO A 119 16.71 28.03 46.20
CA PRO A 119 17.52 28.93 46.98
C PRO A 119 18.24 28.08 48.01
N SER A 120 19.57 28.00 47.88
CA SER A 120 20.43 27.58 48.99
C SER A 120 19.87 28.26 50.24
N PRO A 121 19.57 27.52 51.33
CA PRO A 121 19.05 28.13 52.54
C PRO A 121 20.04 29.22 52.88
N VAL A 122 19.57 30.46 52.74
CA VAL A 122 20.40 31.66 52.81
C VAL A 122 21.20 31.49 54.08
N ALA A 123 22.53 31.40 53.95
CA ALA A 123 23.37 31.22 55.11
C ALA A 123 22.95 32.28 56.14
N ASP A 124 22.67 31.82 57.35
CA ASP A 124 22.15 32.52 58.53
C ASP A 124 23.14 33.60 59.06
N ASN A 125 23.90 34.22 58.16
CA ASN A 125 25.04 35.09 58.43
C ASN A 125 24.63 36.57 58.58
N VAL A 126 23.34 36.86 58.71
CA VAL A 126 22.86 38.22 58.89
C VAL A 126 22.67 38.47 60.39
N VAL A 127 23.68 39.06 61.03
CA VAL A 127 23.57 39.53 62.42
C VAL A 127 22.73 40.82 62.43
N PRO A 128 21.57 40.85 63.12
CA PRO A 128 20.77 42.06 63.24
C PRO A 128 21.50 43.06 64.15
N PHE A 129 21.83 44.24 63.62
CA PHE A 129 22.36 45.34 64.42
C PHE A 129 21.23 45.93 65.27
N ARG A 130 21.25 45.69 66.59
CA ARG A 130 20.35 46.33 67.55
C ARG A 130 20.78 47.80 67.72
N PRO A 131 19.92 48.80 67.45
CA PRO A 131 20.27 50.19 67.73
C PRO A 131 20.35 50.44 69.24
N PRO A 132 21.28 51.28 69.72
CA PRO A 132 21.41 51.59 71.13
C PRO A 132 20.24 52.48 71.57
N ASN A 133 19.50 52.02 72.58
CA ASN A 133 18.47 52.82 73.24
C ASN A 133 19.13 54.00 73.95
N ARG A 134 18.59 55.20 73.71
CA ARG A 134 18.91 56.45 74.37
C ARG A 134 18.01 56.65 75.58
#